data_AF-K6BV24-F1
#
_entry.id   AF-K6BV24-F1
#
_cell.length_a   1.000
_cell.length_b   1.000
_cell.length_c   1.000
_cell.angle_alpha   90.00
_cell.angle_beta   90.00
_cell.angle_gamma   90.00
#
_symmetry.space_group_name_H-M   'P 1'
#
loop_
_entity.id
_entity.type
_entity.pdbx_description
1 polymer ?
#
loop_
_entity_poly.entity_id
_entity_poly.type
_entity_poly.pdbx_seq_one_letter_code
_entity_poly.pdbx_strand_id
1 'polypeptide(L)' 'MSVVGPRPERPYFVDQFKEDIPKYMVKHHVRPGITGWTQVCVLRGDTSIRD' A
#
# COMPACT_ATOMS: atom_id res chain seq x y z
N MET A 1 4.21 -4.92 -13.95
CA MET A 1 3.57 -3.64 -13.57
C MET A 1 2.24 -3.53 -14.28
N SER A 2 1.22 -3.02 -13.59
CA SER A 2 -0.14 -2.73 -14.10
C SER A 2 -0.31 -1.22 -14.27
N VAL A 3 -1.32 -0.77 -15.05
CA VAL A 3 -1.66 0.67 -15.12
C VAL A 3 -2.26 1.13 -13.78
N VAL A 4 -3.17 0.33 -13.23
CA VAL A 4 -3.81 0.56 -11.93
C VAL A 4 -3.44 -0.58 -10.98
N GLY A 5 -2.98 -0.25 -9.78
CA GLY A 5 -2.57 -1.23 -8.79
C GLY A 5 -2.00 -0.62 -7.50
N PRO A 6 -1.70 -1.45 -6.49
CA PRO A 6 -1.13 -0.98 -5.23
C PRO A 6 0.27 -0.39 -5.44
N ARG A 7 0.57 0.67 -4.70
CA ARG A 7 1.90 1.30 -4.70
C ARG A 7 2.91 0.35 -4.03
N PRO A 8 4.08 0.10 -4.63
CA PRO A 8 5.14 -0.63 -3.95
C PRO A 8 5.67 0.20 -2.78
N GLU A 9 5.79 -0.45 -1.62
CA GLU A 9 6.33 0.15 -0.40
C GLU A 9 7.74 -0.33 -0.12
N ARG A 10 8.46 0.40 0.74
CA ARG A 10 9.80 -0.01 1.17
C ARG A 10 9.67 -1.21 2.11
N PRO A 11 10.58 -2.21 2.01
CA PRO A 11 10.56 -3.40 2.87
C PRO A 11 10.47 -3.07 4.37
N TYR A 12 11.20 -2.04 4.80
CA TYR A 12 11.18 -1.52 6.17
C TYR A 12 9.76 -1.26 6.71
N PHE A 13 8.89 -0.66 5.90
CA PHE A 13 7.51 -0.39 6.30
C PHE A 13 6.61 -1.61 6.18
N VAL A 14 6.87 -2.47 5.19
CA VAL A 14 6.11 -3.72 5.02
C VAL A 14 6.25 -4.61 6.23
N ASP A 15 7.45 -4.70 6.82
CA ASP A 15 7.69 -5.51 8.03
C ASP A 15 6.92 -4.96 9.23
N GLN A 16 6.88 -3.64 9.42
CA GLN A 16 6.09 -3.00 10.48
C GLN A 16 4.58 -3.22 10.30
N PHE A 17 4.07 -2.91 9.10
CA PHE A 17 2.65 -3.00 8.81
C PHE A 17 2.12 -4.44 8.74
N LYS A 18 2.98 -5.41 8.44
CA LYS A 18 2.61 -6.83 8.49
C LYS A 18 2.27 -7.28 9.91
N GLU A 19 2.93 -6.72 10.92
CA GLU A 19 2.66 -7.02 12.33
C GLU A 19 1.45 -6.23 12.86
N ASP A 20 1.32 -4.96 12.46
CA ASP A 20 0.23 -4.08 12.93
C ASP A 20 -1.13 -4.32 12.25
N ILE A 21 -1.14 -4.65 10.94
CA ILE A 21 -2.36 -4.72 10.13
C ILE A 21 -2.64 -6.17 9.70
N PRO A 22 -3.75 -6.78 10.19
CA PRO A 22 -4.13 -8.11 9.75
C PRO A 22 -4.42 -8.09 8.24
N LYS A 23 -3.88 -9.06 7.51
CA LYS A 23 -4.03 -9.22 6.04
C LYS A 23 -3.32 -8.15 5.19
N TYR A 24 -2.38 -7.37 5.75
CA TYR A 24 -1.60 -6.41 4.96
C TYR A 24 -0.93 -7.03 3.71
N MET A 25 -0.48 -8.28 3.84
CA MET A 25 0.22 -9.00 2.78
C MET A 25 -0.64 -9.33 1.55
N VAL A 26 -1.97 -9.25 1.65
CA VAL A 26 -2.88 -9.55 0.52
C VAL A 26 -2.62 -8.63 -0.66
N LYS A 27 -2.26 -7.36 -0.42
CA LYS A 27 -1.97 -6.41 -1.51
C LYS A 27 -0.76 -6.80 -2.37
N HIS A 28 0.18 -7.58 -1.83
CA HIS A 28 1.36 -8.03 -2.57
C HIS A 28 1.03 -9.17 -3.56
N HIS A 29 -0.18 -9.73 -3.52
CA HIS A 29 -0.63 -10.73 -4.49
C HIS A 29 -0.98 -10.13 -5.85
N VAL A 30 -1.17 -8.80 -5.92
CA VAL A 30 -1.52 -8.08 -7.14
C VAL A 30 -0.30 -7.33 -7.66
N ARG A 31 -0.14 -7.26 -8.99
CA ARG A 31 0.97 -6.54 -9.62
C ARG A 31 0.91 -5.05 -9.25
N PRO A 32 2.04 -4.42 -8.91
CA PRO A 32 2.07 -3.00 -8.58
C PRO A 32 1.66 -2.13 -9.77
N GLY A 33 0.98 -1.02 -9.46
CA GLY A 33 0.44 -0.06 -10.42
C GLY A 33 1.30 1.17 -10.66
N ILE A 34 1.20 1.79 -11.83
CA ILE A 34 1.71 3.15 -12.08
C ILE A 34 0.86 4.18 -11.33
N THR A 35 -0.45 3.93 -11.24
CA THR A 35 -1.41 4.69 -10.43
C THR A 35 -2.18 3.73 -9.52
N GLY A 36 -2.82 4.26 -8.48
CA GLY A 36 -3.62 3.47 -7.56
C GLY A 36 -4.54 4.34 -6.72
N TRP A 37 -5.43 3.70 -5.96
CA TRP A 37 -6.40 4.38 -5.11
C TRP A 37 -5.74 5.39 -4.16
N THR A 38 -4.61 5.01 -3.54
CA THR A 38 -3.84 5.89 -2.65
C THR A 38 -3.24 7.10 -3.37
N GLN A 39 -2.91 6.98 -4.66
CA GLN A 39 -2.34 8.06 -5.45
C GLN A 39 -3.41 9.06 -5.92
N VAL A 40 -4.63 8.59 -6.19
CA VAL A 40 -5.80 9.42 -6.53
C VAL A 40 -6.34 10.14 -5.30
N CYS A 41 -6.41 9.46 -4.16
CA CYS A 41 -6.88 10.04 -2.90
C CYS A 41 -5.82 10.85 -2.14
N VAL A 42 -4.62 11.05 -2.71
CA VAL A 42 -3.50 11.81 -2.08
C VAL A 42 -3.07 11.22 -0.72
N LEU A 43 -3.30 9.93 -0.50
CA LEU A 43 -2.90 9.20 0.71
C LEU A 43 -1.43 8.75 0.57
N ARG A 44 -0.51 9.69 0.80
CA ARG A 44 0.94 9.52 0.54
C ARG A 44 1.75 8.93 1.70
N GLY A 45 1.08 8.47 2.76
CA GLY A 45 1.71 7.92 3.96
C GLY A 45 1.64 8.82 5.20
N ASP A 46 1.24 10.08 5.03
CA ASP A 46 1.08 11.05 6.13
C ASP A 46 -0.35 11.09 6.70
N THR A 47 -1.26 10.28 6.14
CA THR A 47 -2.67 10.26 6.54
C THR A 47 -2.88 9.19 7.61
N SER A 48 -3.54 9.55 8.72
CA SER A 48 -3.86 8.62 9.78
C SER A 48 -4.73 7.47 9.24
N ILE A 49 -4.27 6.23 9.45
CA ILE A 49 -5.03 5.00 9.16
C ILE A 49 -6.19 4.81 10.18
N ARG A 50 -6.20 5.61 11.24
CA ARG A 50 -7.22 5.65 12.28
C ARG A 50 -8.31 6.67 11.92
N ASP A 51 -9.25 6.26 11.09
CA ASP A 51 -10.63 6.78 11.03
C ASP A 51 -11.50 5.80 10.24
#